data_AF-A0A844IT51-F1
#
_entry.id   AF-A0A844IT51-F1
#
_cell.length_a   1.000
_cell.length_b   1.000
_cell.length_c   1.000
_cell.angle_alpha   90.00
_cell.angle_beta   90.00
_cell.angle_gamma   90.00
#
_symmetry.space_group_name_H-M   'P 1'
#
loop_
_entity.id
_entity.type
_entity.pdbx_description
1 polymer ?
#
loop_
_entity_poly.entity_id
_entity_poly.type
_entity_poly.pdbx_seq_one_letter_code
_entity_poly.pdbx_strand_id
1 'polypeptide(L)' 'MCLGISEAQILDDYPHLTAADLVNAWAYANAHLEEIETAIQKNEAA' A
#
# COMPACT_ATOMS: atom_id res chain seq x y z
N MET A 1 0.98 -19.50 -4.96
CA MET A 1 2.09 -18.52 -4.87
C MET A 1 1.46 -17.15 -5.07
N CYS A 2 1.08 -16.46 -3.99
CA CYS A 2 0.61 -15.08 -4.08
C CYS A 2 1.75 -14.20 -3.61
N LEU A 3 2.27 -13.33 -4.49
CA LEU A 3 3.38 -12.41 -4.22
C LEU A 3 2.86 -11.16 -3.51
N GLY A 4 2.30 -11.35 -2.31
CA GLY A 4 1.77 -10.27 -1.50
C GLY A 4 1.82 -10.63 -0.03
N ILE A 5 2.33 -9.70 0.77
CA ILE A 5 2.14 -9.71 2.21
C ILE A 5 0.62 -9.66 2.48
N SER A 6 0.13 -10.57 3.33
CA SER A 6 -1.30 -10.58 3.70
C SER A 6 -1.60 -9.43 4.67
N GLU A 7 -2.80 -8.87 4.62
CA GLU A 7 -3.22 -7.77 5.52
C GLU A 7 -3.02 -8.14 7.00
N ALA A 8 -3.25 -9.40 7.35
CA ALA A 8 -3.00 -9.93 8.69
C ALA A 8 -1.52 -9.80 9.12
N GLN A 9 -0.59 -9.97 8.20
CA GLN A 9 0.85 -9.85 8.46
C GLN A 9 1.26 -8.37 8.62
N ILE A 10 0.64 -7.46 7.85
CA ILE A 10 0.84 -6.01 8.00
C ILE A 10 0.36 -5.55 9.37
N LEU A 11 -0.80 -6.03 9.81
CA LEU A 11 -1.36 -5.70 11.13
C LEU A 11 -0.51 -6.27 12.28
N ASP A 12 0.15 -7.42 12.06
CA ASP A 12 1.06 -8.03 13.03
C ASP A 12 2.39 -7.23 13.15
N ASP A 13 2.97 -6.82 12.01
CA ASP A 13 4.20 -6.02 11.97
C ASP A 13 3.98 -4.57 12.44
N TYR A 14 2.76 -4.04 12.26
CA TYR A 14 2.38 -2.68 12.61
C TYR A 14 1.13 -2.68 13.51
N PRO A 15 1.28 -3.00 14.81
CA PRO A 15 0.16 -3.08 15.75
C PRO A 15 -0.54 -1.73 16.02
N HIS A 16 0.03 -0.62 15.52
CA HIS A 16 -0.58 0.70 15.56
C HIS A 16 -1.54 0.97 14.38
N LEU A 17 -1.50 0.15 13.33
CA LEU A 17 -2.43 0.22 12.21
C LEU A 17 -3.64 -0.67 12.48
N THR A 18 -4.82 -0.18 12.11
CA THR A 18 -6.05 -0.98 12.15
C THR A 18 -6.42 -1.48 10.76
N ALA A 19 -7.26 -2.53 10.70
CA ALA A 19 -7.78 -3.01 9.42
C ALA A 19 -8.52 -1.91 8.64
N ALA A 20 -9.16 -0.96 9.35
CA ALA A 20 -9.81 0.18 8.73
C ALA A 20 -8.80 1.17 8.11
N ASP A 21 -7.64 1.36 8.73
CA ASP A 21 -6.57 2.20 8.18
C ASP A 21 -6.01 1.61 6.89
N LEU A 22 -5.84 0.29 6.83
CA LEU A 22 -5.47 -0.43 5.61
C LEU A 22 -6.50 -0.22 4.50
N VAL A 23 -7.79 -0.41 4.78
CA VAL A 23 -8.85 -0.20 3.78
C VAL A 23 -8.86 1.25 3.28
N ASN A 24 -8.70 2.23 4.17
CA ASN A 24 -8.61 3.64 3.79
C ASN A 24 -7.37 3.92 2.93
N ALA A 25 -6.21 3.36 3.31
CA ALA A 25 -4.97 3.51 2.55
C ALA A 25 -5.09 2.91 1.14
N TRP A 26 -5.68 1.72 1.01
CA TRP A 26 -5.93 1.10 -0.29
C TRP A 26 -6.95 1.87 -1.12
N ALA A 27 -8.02 2.40 -0.50
CA ALA A 27 -8.99 3.24 -1.18
C ALA A 27 -8.36 4.53 -1.72
N TYR A 28 -7.49 5.17 -0.92
CA TYR A 28 -6.73 6.34 -1.34
C TYR A 28 -5.74 5.99 -2.46
N ALA A 29 -4.98 4.91 -2.31
CA ALA A 29 -4.03 4.44 -3.33
C ALA A 29 -4.74 4.16 -4.66
N ASN A 30 -5.92 3.53 -4.62
CA ASN A 30 -6.71 3.22 -5.82
C ASN A 30 -7.30 4.49 -6.48
N ALA A 31 -7.64 5.50 -5.69
CA ALA A 31 -8.10 6.80 -6.20
C ALA A 31 -6.96 7.67 -6.76
N HIS A 32 -5.73 7.45 -6.30
CA HIS A 32 -4.53 8.23 -6.65
C HIS A 32 -3.43 7.38 -7.30
N LEU A 33 -3.82 6.37 -8.09
CA LEU A 33 -2.86 5.47 -8.78
C LEU A 33 -1.88 6.22 -9.68
N GLU A 34 -2.34 7.28 -10.36
CA GLU A 34 -1.52 8.06 -11.29
C GLU A 34 -0.35 8.78 -10.60
N GLU A 35 -0.55 9.26 -9.36
CA GLU A 35 0.52 9.86 -8.56
C GLU A 35 1.54 8.80 -8.12
N ILE A 36 1.04 7.63 -7.70
CA ILE A 36 1.88 6.50 -7.27
C ILE A 36 2.70 5.97 -8.45
N GLU A 37 2.09 5.78 -9.62
CA GLU A 37 2.81 5.36 -10.83
C GLU A 37 3.86 6.39 -11.25
N THR A 38 3.53 7.68 -11.21
CA THR A 38 4.48 8.75 -11.51
C THR A 38 5.66 8.75 -10.53
N ALA A 39 5.39 8.56 -9.23
CA ALA A 39 6.41 8.46 -8.21
C ALA A 39 7.32 7.23 -8.40
N ILE A 40 6.74 6.08 -8.76
CA ILE A 40 7.49 4.85 -9.06
C ILE A 40 8.38 5.05 -10.29
N GLN A 41 7.83 5.55 -11.41
CA GLN A 41 8.61 5.81 -12.63
C GLN A 41 9.76 6.78 -12.38
N LYS A 42 9.52 7.82 -11.57
CA LYS A 42 10.57 8.77 -11.18
C LYS A 42 11.66 8.11 -10.34
N ASN A 43 11.30 7.18 -9.46
CA ASN A 43 12.26 6.47 -8.61
C ASN A 43 13.06 5.41 -9.39
N GLU A 44 12.45 4.79 -10.42
CA GLU A 44 13.15 3.84 -11.31
C GLU A 44 14.07 4.54 -12.33
N ALA A 45 13.80 5.80 -12.66
CA ALA A 45 14.61 6.60 -13.57
C ALA A 45 15.84 7.27 -12.90
N ALA A 46 16.04 7.08 -11.59
CA ALA A 46 17.13 7.63 -10.79
C ALA A 46 18.24 6.58 -10.54
#